data_AF-A0A0G1AKT1-F1
#
_entry.id   AF-A0A0G1AKT1-F1
#
_cell.length_a   1.000
_cell.length_b   1.000
_cell.length_c   1.000
_cell.angle_alpha   90.00
_cell.angle_beta   90.00
_cell.angle_gamma   90.00
#
_symmetry.space_group_name_H-M   'P 1'
#
loop_
_entity.id
_entity.type
_entity.pdbx_description
1 polymer ?
#
loop_
_entity_poly.entity_id
_entity_poly.type
_entity_poly.pdbx_seq_one_letter_code
_entity_poly.pdbx_strand_id
1 'polypeptide(L)'
;MTILYFVELFEVIGGNELKKIASFNYDEESTGAVSVEVECRHPAIESIMNEGIYDYKEAKPGKLYPGDGIRFLENLKYNFKSNGLMATDVQKKVVGE
;
A
#
# COMPACT_ATOMS: atom_id res chain seq x y z
N MET A 1 -10.53 3.36 20.74
CA MET A 1 -9.81 4.15 19.71
C MET A 1 -8.98 3.16 18.93
N THR A 2 -9.32 2.97 17.67
CA THR A 2 -8.63 2.07 16.75
C THR A 2 -7.61 2.84 15.94
N ILE A 3 -6.44 2.25 15.73
CA ILE A 3 -5.39 2.84 14.91
C ILE A 3 -5.46 2.21 13.51
N LEU A 4 -5.82 3.02 12.53
CA LEU A 4 -5.79 2.65 11.13
C LEU A 4 -4.52 3.20 10.49
N TYR A 5 -3.75 2.33 9.85
CA TYR A 5 -2.65 2.71 8.97
C TYR A 5 -3.09 2.58 7.52
N PHE A 6 -2.68 3.52 6.68
CA PHE A 6 -3.01 3.43 5.26
C PHE A 6 -1.92 4.01 4.36
N VAL A 7 -1.90 3.53 3.12
CA VAL A 7 -1.08 4.05 2.02
C VAL A 7 -2.00 4.27 0.83
N GLU A 8 -1.94 5.47 0.25
CA GLU A 8 -2.66 5.80 -0.96
C GLU A 8 -1.78 5.57 -2.17
N LEU A 9 -2.34 4.95 -3.20
CA LEU A 9 -1.69 4.69 -4.47
C LEU A 9 -2.28 5.61 -5.54
N PHE A 10 -1.40 6.26 -6.28
CA PHE A 10 -1.72 7.20 -7.35
C PHE A 10 -1.08 6.76 -8.67
N GLU A 11 -1.72 7.11 -9.76
CA GLU A 11 -1.18 7.07 -11.12
C GLU A 11 -0.86 8.48 -11.60
N VAL A 12 0.31 8.66 -12.20
CA VAL A 12 0.79 9.92 -12.78
C VAL A 12 0.26 10.01 -14.21
N ILE A 13 -0.73 10.86 -14.43
CA ILE A 13 -1.41 10.99 -15.74
C ILE A 13 -0.85 12.12 -16.62
N GLY A 14 0.11 12.90 -16.09
CA GLY A 14 0.87 13.91 -16.82
C GLY A 14 0.84 15.29 -16.15
N GLY A 15 1.86 16.12 -16.39
CA GLY A 15 1.85 17.52 -15.93
C GLY A 15 1.73 17.74 -14.42
N ASN A 16 2.15 16.77 -13.59
CA ASN A 16 1.96 16.68 -12.13
C ASN A 16 0.54 16.31 -11.66
N GLU A 17 -0.36 15.92 -12.56
CA GLU A 17 -1.67 15.43 -12.16
C GLU A 17 -1.58 13.98 -11.66
N LEU A 18 -2.16 13.75 -10.49
CA LEU A 18 -2.20 12.46 -9.80
C LEU A 18 -3.63 12.00 -9.69
N LYS A 19 -3.89 10.77 -10.14
CA LYS A 19 -5.18 10.10 -9.97
C LYS A 19 -5.05 9.05 -8.89
N LYS A 20 -5.82 9.15 -7.81
CA LYS A 20 -5.90 8.08 -6.80
C LYS A 20 -6.51 6.82 -7.44
N ILE A 21 -5.85 5.68 -7.29
CA ILE A 21 -6.30 4.40 -7.84
C ILE A 21 -6.62 3.36 -6.77
N ALA A 22 -6.00 3.46 -5.58
CA ALA A 22 -6.34 2.58 -4.46
C ALA A 22 -5.92 3.16 -3.10
N SER A 23 -6.49 2.62 -2.03
CA SER A 23 -6.04 2.77 -0.65
C SER A 23 -5.75 1.40 -0.05
N PHE A 24 -4.53 1.19 0.44
CA PHE A 24 -4.15 0.01 1.21
C PHE A 24 -4.33 0.36 2.68
N ASN A 25 -5.09 -0.45 3.41
CA ASN A 25 -5.48 -0.18 4.78
C ASN A 25 -5.05 -1.34 5.68
N TYR A 26 -4.54 -1.03 6.85
CA TYR A 26 -4.21 -2.01 7.89
C TYR A 26 -4.72 -1.51 9.22
N ASP A 27 -5.56 -2.34 9.82
CA ASP A 27 -6.05 -2.15 11.16
C ASP A 27 -5.23 -3.02 12.09
N GLU A 28 -4.51 -2.39 13.02
CA GLU A 28 -3.64 -3.08 13.98
C GLU A 28 -4.43 -3.99 14.93
N GLU A 29 -5.73 -3.71 15.14
CA GLU A 29 -6.62 -4.48 16.01
C GLU A 29 -7.35 -5.62 15.27
N SER A 30 -7.38 -5.62 13.93
CA SER A 30 -8.17 -6.56 13.12
C SER A 30 -7.31 -7.46 12.24
N THR A 31 -7.40 -8.78 12.47
CA THR A 31 -6.92 -9.92 11.65
C THR A 31 -5.47 -9.94 11.11
N GLY A 32 -4.71 -8.84 11.17
CA GLY A 32 -3.32 -8.76 10.77
C GLY A 32 -3.05 -8.56 9.27
N ALA A 33 -4.08 -8.55 8.42
CA ALA A 33 -3.90 -8.45 6.97
C ALA A 33 -4.24 -7.05 6.42
N VAL A 34 -3.50 -6.64 5.39
CA VAL A 34 -3.78 -5.43 4.61
C VAL A 34 -5.02 -5.65 3.73
N SER A 35 -6.01 -4.79 3.85
CA SER A 35 -7.14 -4.70 2.92
C SER A 35 -6.87 -3.63 1.86
N VAL A 36 -7.51 -3.74 0.70
CA VAL A 36 -7.36 -2.76 -0.39
C VAL A 36 -8.73 -2.27 -0.85
N GLU A 37 -8.89 -0.96 -0.85
CA GLU A 37 -10.02 -0.27 -1.47
C GLU A 37 -9.57 0.21 -2.85
N VAL A 38 -10.15 -0.35 -3.91
CA VAL A 38 -9.76 -0.07 -5.29
C VAL A 38 -10.73 0.94 -5.90
N GLU A 39 -10.21 2.12 -6.25
CA GLU A 39 -10.96 3.18 -6.95
C GLU A 39 -11.02 2.90 -8.46
N CYS A 40 -9.92 2.37 -9.00
CA CYS A 40 -9.80 2.06 -10.42
C CYS A 40 -9.01 0.76 -10.60
N ARG A 41 -9.51 -0.15 -11.45
CA ARG A 41 -8.85 -1.43 -11.69
C ARG A 41 -7.49 -1.18 -12.35
N HIS A 42 -6.41 -1.60 -11.69
CA HIS A 42 -5.05 -1.45 -12.18
C HIS A 42 -4.27 -2.78 -12.02
N PRO A 43 -3.61 -3.30 -13.07
CA PRO A 43 -2.95 -4.61 -13.03
C PRO A 43 -1.84 -4.69 -11.97
N ALA A 44 -1.20 -3.57 -11.66
CA ALA A 44 -0.20 -3.52 -10.61
C ALA A 44 -0.79 -3.85 -9.22
N ILE A 45 -2.05 -3.51 -8.95
CA ILE A 45 -2.72 -3.87 -7.69
C ILE A 45 -2.94 -5.38 -7.63
N GLU A 46 -3.48 -5.96 -8.71
CA GLU A 46 -3.69 -7.42 -8.80
C GLU A 46 -2.37 -8.19 -8.67
N SER A 47 -1.29 -7.71 -9.28
CA SER A 47 0.03 -8.33 -9.18
C SER A 47 0.54 -8.32 -7.74
N ILE A 48 0.55 -7.18 -7.03
CA ILE A 48 1.09 -7.15 -5.66
C ILE A 48 0.23 -7.93 -4.65
N MET A 49 -1.08 -8.03 -4.87
CA MET A 49 -1.97 -8.80 -3.99
C MET A 49 -1.76 -10.31 -4.14
N ASN A 50 -1.38 -10.79 -5.33
CA ASN A 50 -1.16 -12.23 -5.59
C ASN A 50 0.31 -12.64 -5.48
N GLU A 51 1.22 -11.81 -5.97
CA GLU A 51 2.63 -12.14 -6.09
C GLU A 51 3.48 -11.60 -4.94
N GLY A 52 2.99 -10.64 -4.17
CA GLY A 52 3.75 -9.93 -3.14
C GLY A 52 4.77 -8.94 -3.69
N ILE A 53 5.41 -8.19 -2.79
CA ILE A 53 6.44 -7.18 -3.08
C ILE A 53 7.75 -7.54 -2.39
N TYR A 54 8.89 -7.02 -2.84
CA TYR A 54 10.16 -7.25 -2.12
C TYR A 54 10.21 -6.47 -0.79
N ASP A 55 10.94 -7.01 0.20
CA ASP A 55 11.28 -6.27 1.42
C ASP A 55 12.44 -5.30 1.14
N TYR A 56 12.11 -4.15 0.54
CA TYR A 56 13.05 -3.09 0.17
C TYR A 56 13.70 -2.43 1.39
N LYS A 57 12.98 -2.33 2.51
CA LYS A 57 13.44 -1.64 3.72
C LYS A 57 14.54 -2.42 4.43
N GLU A 58 14.38 -3.72 4.55
CA GLU A 58 15.36 -4.59 5.22
C GLU A 58 16.38 -5.21 4.26
N ALA A 59 16.22 -4.99 2.95
CA ALA A 59 17.02 -5.60 1.88
C ALA A 59 17.16 -7.13 2.01
N LYS A 60 16.14 -7.79 2.59
CA LYS A 60 16.13 -9.22 2.82
C LYS A 60 15.68 -9.96 1.56
N PRO A 61 16.26 -11.12 1.24
CA PRO A 61 15.69 -12.00 0.22
C PRO A 61 14.32 -12.49 0.71
N GLY A 62 13.26 -12.08 0.01
CA GLY A 62 11.90 -12.48 0.36
C GLY A 62 10.86 -11.52 -0.20
N LYS A 63 9.64 -12.04 -0.33
CA LYS A 63 8.47 -11.23 -0.67
C LYS A 63 7.59 -11.03 0.57
N LEU A 64 7.05 -9.83 0.70
CA LEU A 64 6.00 -9.46 1.62
C LEU A 64 4.67 -9.54 0.90
N TYR A 65 3.67 -10.03 1.61
CA TYR A 65 2.29 -10.21 1.19
C TYR A 65 1.37 -9.35 2.05
N PRO A 66 0.10 -9.15 1.65
CA PRO A 66 -0.87 -8.42 2.46
C PRO A 66 -0.99 -8.96 3.89
N GLY A 67 -0.79 -10.27 4.11
CA GLY A 67 -0.79 -10.89 5.44
C GLY A 67 0.39 -10.49 6.35
N ASP A 68 1.45 -9.88 5.80
CA ASP A 68 2.57 -9.35 6.59
C ASP A 68 2.26 -7.98 7.22
N GLY A 69 1.02 -7.48 7.03
CA GLY A 69 0.46 -6.33 7.72
C GLY A 69 1.24 -5.04 7.47
N ILE A 70 1.59 -4.34 8.55
CA ILE A 70 2.26 -3.03 8.48
C ILE A 70 3.58 -3.07 7.69
N ARG A 71 4.32 -4.20 7.73
CA ARG A 71 5.59 -4.34 6.98
C ARG A 71 5.36 -4.28 5.48
N PHE A 72 4.25 -4.83 4.99
CA PHE A 72 3.86 -4.73 3.58
C PHE A 72 3.58 -3.28 3.21
N LEU A 73 2.78 -2.56 4.00
CA LEU A 73 2.46 -1.14 3.76
C LEU A 73 3.70 -0.25 3.69
N GLU A 74 4.63 -0.41 4.63
CA GLU A 74 5.87 0.38 4.67
C GLU A 74 6.72 0.21 3.41
N ASN A 75 6.58 -0.92 2.71
CA ASN A 75 7.35 -1.25 1.51
C ASN A 75 6.70 -0.78 0.19
N LEU A 76 5.41 -0.43 0.19
CA LEU A 76 4.68 -0.05 -1.03
C LEU A 76 5.29 1.18 -1.73
N LYS A 77 5.72 2.19 -0.98
CA LYS A 77 6.35 3.40 -1.54
C LYS A 77 7.62 3.11 -2.35
N TYR A 78 8.37 2.07 -1.98
CA TYR A 78 9.57 1.67 -2.70
C TYR A 78 9.23 0.86 -3.94
N ASN A 79 8.21 0.00 -3.85
CA ASN A 79 7.73 -0.81 -4.96
C ASN A 79 7.24 0.05 -6.14
N PHE A 80 6.55 1.17 -5.86
CA PHE A 80 5.94 2.00 -6.91
C PHE A 80 6.80 3.14 -7.43
N LYS A 81 8.00 3.38 -6.91
CA LYS A 81 8.80 4.60 -7.15
C LYS A 81 9.15 4.91 -8.63
N SER A 82 9.09 3.95 -9.56
CA SER A 82 9.67 4.12 -10.91
C SER A 82 8.75 3.80 -12.08
N ASN A 83 7.45 3.55 -11.87
CA ASN A 83 6.57 3.01 -12.93
C ASN A 83 5.38 3.90 -13.30
N GLY A 84 5.47 5.22 -13.09
CA GLY A 84 4.33 6.12 -13.28
C GLY A 84 3.21 5.93 -12.23
N LEU A 85 3.46 5.07 -11.24
CA LEU A 85 2.66 4.95 -10.03
C LEU A 85 3.41 5.63 -8.89
N MET A 86 2.69 6.05 -7.86
CA MET A 86 3.28 6.62 -6.66
C MET A 86 2.46 6.20 -5.46
N ALA A 87 3.12 5.61 -4.46
CA ALA A 87 2.51 5.34 -3.16
C ALA A 87 2.98 6.40 -2.15
N THR A 88 2.08 6.82 -1.27
CA THR A 88 2.42 7.71 -0.15
C THR A 88 3.25 6.97 0.90
N ASP A 89 3.86 7.73 1.82
CA ASP A 89 4.29 7.17 3.10
C ASP A 89 3.10 6.62 3.89
N VAL A 90 3.36 5.70 4.82
CA VAL A 90 2.32 5.17 5.70
C VAL A 90 1.75 6.32 6.54
N GLN A 91 0.44 6.52 6.41
CA GLN A 91 -0.32 7.48 7.18
C GLN A 91 -1.05 6.77 8.31
N LYS A 92 -1.26 7.50 9.41
CA LYS A 92 -1.96 7.01 10.61
C LYS A 92 -3.23 7.83 10.82
N LYS A 93 -4.34 7.15 11.08
CA LYS A 93 -5.61 7.74 11.49
C LYS A 93 -6.09 7.06 12.76
N VAL A 94 -6.40 7.87 13.78
CA VAL A 94 -7.08 7.38 14.98
C VAL A 94 -8.58 7.44 14.70
N VAL A 95 -9.26 6.31 14.83
CA VAL A 95 -10.70 6.16 14.64
C VAL A 95 -11.31 5.77 15.98
N GLY A 96 -12.02 6.70 16.62
CA GLY A 96 -12.68 6.44 17.91
C GLY A 96 -13.08 7.72 18.60
N GLU A 97 -14.40 7.96 18.58
CA GLU A 97 -15.22 9.02 19.18
C GLU A 97 -14.77 10.48 18.97
#